data_AF-V9GEK8-F1
#
_entry.id   AF-V9GEK8-F1
#
_cell.length_a   1.000
_cell.length_b   1.000
_cell.length_c   1.000
_cell.angle_alpha   90.00
_cell.angle_beta   90.00
_cell.angle_gamma   90.00
#
_symmetry.space_group_name_H-M   'P 1'
#
loop_
_entity.id
_entity.type
_entity.pdbx_description
1 polymer ?
#
loop_
_entity_poly.entity_id
_entity_poly.type
_entity_poly.pdbx_seq_one_letter_code
_entity_poly.pdbx_strand_id
1 'polypeptide(L)' 'MAIKGQKFKTYSEKLKMEAIRLHIEEKWTYRQINDHLGIQDRGGMNRWMRKYR' A
#
# COMPACT_ATOMS: atom_id res chain seq x y z
N MET A 1 -3.03 -0.31 -20.31
CA MET A 1 -4.40 -0.04 -20.78
C MET A 1 -5.30 0.04 -19.56
N ALA A 2 -5.94 1.18 -19.30
CA ALA A 2 -6.94 1.28 -18.25
C ALA A 2 -8.29 0.87 -18.85
N ILE A 3 -8.96 -0.10 -18.22
CA ILE A 3 -10.25 -0.59 -18.71
C ILE A 3 -11.33 0.41 -18.28
N LYS A 4 -12.18 0.84 -19.20
CA LYS A 4 -13.30 1.74 -18.90
C LYS A 4 -14.19 1.09 -17.82
N GLY A 5 -14.34 1.75 -16.68
CA GLY A 5 -15.06 1.22 -15.51
C GLY A 5 -14.18 0.60 -14.41
N GLN A 6 -12.85 0.56 -14.60
CA GLN A 6 -11.93 0.13 -13.54
C GLN A 6 -11.99 1.09 -12.36
N LYS A 7 -12.54 0.63 -11.22
CA LYS A 7 -12.54 1.37 -9.97
C LYS A 7 -11.18 1.19 -9.28
N PHE A 8 -10.40 2.27 -9.20
CA PHE A 8 -9.20 2.28 -8.38
C PHE A 8 -9.61 2.41 -6.92
N LYS A 9 -9.17 1.48 -6.06
CA LYS A 9 -9.32 1.64 -4.61
C LYS A 9 -8.49 2.84 -4.17
N THR A 10 -9.14 3.87 -3.67
CA THR A 10 -8.50 5.01 -3.02
C THR A 10 -8.24 4.67 -1.57
N TYR A 11 -6.99 4.42 -1.23
CA TYR A 11 -6.58 4.25 0.17
C TYR A 11 -6.37 5.62 0.81
N SER A 12 -6.88 5.78 2.03
CA SER A 12 -6.70 6.99 2.83
C SER A 12 -5.23 7.20 3.17
N GLU A 13 -4.84 8.45 3.41
CA GLU A 13 -3.46 8.79 3.74
C GLU A 13 -3.00 8.17 5.07
N LYS A 14 -3.94 8.03 6.03
CA LYS A 14 -3.71 7.31 7.28
C LYS A 14 -3.27 5.86 7.05
N LEU A 15 -3.97 5.13 6.17
CA LEU A 15 -3.65 3.74 5.87
C LEU A 15 -2.28 3.62 5.17
N LYS A 16 -1.93 4.56 4.30
CA LYS A 16 -0.60 4.61 3.67
C LYS A 16 0.50 4.84 4.70
N MET A 17 0.29 5.76 5.64
CA MET A 17 1.24 6.07 6.71
C MET A 17 1.45 4.88 7.64
N GLU A 18 0.36 4.21 8.03
CA GLU A 18 0.40 2.99 8.83
C GLU A 18 1.19 1.87 8.13
N ALA A 19 0.94 1.67 6.83
CA ALA A 19 1.66 0.69 6.03
C ALA A 19 3.18 0.98 5.96
N ILE A 20 3.57 2.26 5.83
CA ILE A 20 4.97 2.68 5.84
C ILE A 20 5.59 2.48 7.23
N ARG A 21 4.86 2.84 8.30
CA ARG A 21 5.31 2.67 9.69
C ARG A 21 5.60 1.21 10.01
N LEU A 22 4.69 0.29 9.65
CA LEU A 22 4.88 -1.15 9.83
C LEU A 22 6.12 -1.68 9.10
N HIS A 23 6.43 -1.13 7.92
CA HIS A 23 7.63 -1.52 7.19
C HIS A 23 8.92 -0.99 7.84
N ILE A 24 8.91 0.21 8.41
CA ILE A 24 10.10 0.86 8.96
C ILE A 24 10.37 0.42 10.39
N GLU A 25 9.36 0.47 11.26
CA GLU A 25 9.48 0.15 12.68
C GLU A 25 9.56 -1.36 12.90
N GLU A 26 8.61 -2.11 12.35
CA GLU A 26 8.49 -3.55 12.61
C GLU A 26 9.21 -4.41 11.56
N LYS A 27 9.75 -3.80 10.50
CA LYS A 27 10.43 -4.48 9.39
C LYS A 27 9.55 -5.53 8.69
N TRP A 28 8.24 -5.30 8.64
CA TRP A 28 7.33 -6.22 7.97
C TRP A 28 7.55 -6.22 6.46
N THR A 29 7.38 -7.39 5.85
CA THR A 29 7.41 -7.51 4.40
C THR A 29 6.16 -6.90 3.78
N TYR A 30 6.25 -6.44 2.52
CA TYR A 30 5.08 -5.91 1.80
C TYR A 30 3.91 -6.89 1.75
N ARG A 31 4.19 -8.20 1.72
CA ARG A 31 3.15 -9.23 1.74
C ARG A 31 2.41 -9.27 3.09
N GLN A 32 3.13 -9.20 4.21
CA GLN A 32 2.51 -9.17 5.54
C GLN A 32 1.67 -7.92 5.75
N ILE A 33 2.18 -6.76 5.32
CA ILE A 33 1.43 -5.49 5.43
C ILE A 33 0.18 -5.51 4.55
N ASN A 34 0.29 -6.05 3.33
CA ASN A 34 -0.85 -6.18 2.43
C ASN A 34 -1.92 -7.12 2.98
N ASP A 35 -1.52 -8.24 3.58
CA ASP A 35 -2.45 -9.19 4.22
C ASP A 35 -3.15 -8.54 5.43
N HIS A 36 -2.37 -7.86 6.27
CA HIS A 36 -2.85 -7.17 7.47
C HIS A 36 -3.80 -6.02 7.16
N LEU A 37 -3.50 -5.20 6.15
CA LEU A 37 -4.31 -4.05 5.75
C LEU A 37 -5.36 -4.39 4.67
N GLY A 38 -5.50 -5.66 4.27
CA GLY A 38 -6.44 -6.10 3.22
C GLY A 38 -6.16 -5.49 1.83
N ILE A 39 -4.91 -5.11 1.57
CA ILE A 39 -4.47 -4.50 0.30
C ILE A 39 -4.20 -5.60 -0.71
N GLN A 40 -5.06 -5.69 -1.72
CA GLN A 40 -4.85 -6.61 -2.86
C GLN A 40 -3.90 -6.05 -3.93
N ASP A 41 -3.60 -4.75 -3.90
CA ASP A 41 -2.75 -4.09 -4.89
C ASP A 41 -1.26 -4.30 -4.59
N ARG A 42 -0.65 -5.27 -5.30
CA ARG A 42 0.79 -5.55 -5.23
C ARG A 42 1.68 -4.36 -5.62
N GLY A 43 1.17 -3.41 -6.43
CA GLY A 43 1.92 -2.23 -6.86
C GLY A 43 1.72 -1.00 -5.97
N GLY A 44 0.80 -1.05 -5.01
CA GLY A 44 0.46 0.08 -4.13
C GLY A 44 1.63 0.47 -3.23
N MET A 45 2.21 -0.52 -2.54
CA MET A 45 3.29 -0.30 -1.57
C MET A 45 4.53 0.30 -2.22
N ASN A 46 4.93 -0.15 -3.41
CA ASN A 46 6.07 0.45 -4.12
C ASN A 46 5.84 1.94 -4.42
N ARG A 47 4.62 2.35 -4.76
CA ARG A 47 4.28 3.77 -5.00
C ARG A 47 4.33 4.59 -3.72
N TRP A 48 3.86 4.03 -2.61
CA TRP A 48 3.85 4.73 -1.32
C TRP A 48 5.26 4.88 -0.75
N MET A 49 6.05 3.81 -0.82
CA MET A 49 7.46 3.83 -0.40
C MET A 49 8.30 4.82 -1.22
N ARG A 50 8.05 4.95 -2.53
CA ARG A 50 8.72 5.95 -3.38
C ARG A 50 8.33 7.40 -3.05
N LYS A 51 7.16 7.62 -2.45
CA LYS A 51 6.74 8.97 -2.02
C LYS A 51 7.31 9.31 -0.64
N TYR A 52 7.59 8.29 0.17
CA TYR A 52 8.16 8.44 1.50
C TYR A 52 9.69 8.65 1.49
N ARG A 53 10.40 8.02 0.54
CA ARG A 53 11.86 8.15 0.36
C ARG A 53 12.20 9.24 -0.64
#